data_AF-A0A914RYD7-F1
#
_entry.id   AF-A0A914RYD7-F1
#
_cell.length_a   1.000
_cell.length_b   1.000
_cell.length_c   1.000
_cell.angle_alpha   90.00
_cell.angle_beta   90.00
_cell.angle_gamma   90.00
#
_symmetry.space_group_name_H-M   'P 1'
#
loop_
_entity.id
_entity.type
_entity.pdbx_description
1 polymer ?
#
loop_
_entity_poly.entity_id
_entity_poly.type
_entity_poly.pdbx_seq_one_letter_code
_entity_poly.pdbx_strand_id
1 'polypeptide(L)'
;MLIVHCVLYCSITVASEGTLFGMSCEEHPELLSKWSNCVIPNGDLADAISNFLRDVKDHGCKLPPRKVLRFALGFLRNHTGSYINHPLYKRVPPNNCGNCARRVRCCRRSKSFLAQSYESEACAGQSRPCMLEPLTSADIAELSTMYPGTVAPNDGCDVSSYIKAELEILSNGPAFQYVEPLLCQVVGTKFPAVNCIRDGNKCACCCSSFRPGPNQTCIPRADLDGAFSCQRNN
;
A
#
# COMPACT_ATOMS: atom_id res chain seq x y z
N MET A 1 42.56 -39.00 -6.49
CA MET A 1 42.59 -37.82 -5.59
C MET A 1 41.55 -36.84 -6.12
N LEU A 2 40.30 -36.97 -5.67
CA LEU A 2 39.16 -36.26 -6.25
C LEU A 2 38.94 -34.90 -5.58
N ILE A 3 39.11 -33.85 -6.38
CA ILE A 3 38.28 -32.65 -6.55
C ILE A 3 37.34 -32.33 -5.37
N VAL A 4 37.61 -31.22 -4.67
CA VAL A 4 36.58 -30.45 -3.96
C VAL A 4 36.65 -29.01 -4.46
N HIS A 5 35.96 -28.77 -5.58
CA HIS A 5 35.46 -27.45 -5.94
C HIS A 5 34.42 -27.06 -4.88
N CYS A 6 34.83 -26.25 -3.92
CA CYS A 6 33.91 -25.62 -2.97
C CYS A 6 33.19 -24.48 -3.72
N VAL A 7 32.23 -24.86 -4.56
CA VAL A 7 31.20 -23.93 -5.05
C VAL A 7 30.39 -23.57 -3.82
N LEU A 8 30.70 -22.40 -3.26
CA LEU A 8 29.93 -21.75 -2.22
C LEU A 8 28.56 -21.41 -2.83
N TYR A 9 27.68 -22.41 -2.86
CA TYR A 9 26.25 -22.24 -3.00
C TYR A 9 25.81 -21.35 -1.84
N CYS A 10 25.80 -20.04 -2.09
CA CYS A 10 25.04 -19.11 -1.29
C CYS A 10 23.57 -19.44 -1.58
N SER A 11 23.07 -20.47 -0.89
CA SER A 11 21.65 -20.77 -0.77
C SER A 11 21.00 -19.56 -0.11
N ILE A 12 20.61 -18.58 -0.91
CA ILE A 12 19.65 -17.56 -0.52
C ILE A 12 18.36 -18.35 -0.32
N THR A 13 18.15 -18.79 0.91
CA THR A 13 16.89 -19.34 1.37
C THR A 13 15.80 -18.36 0.97
N VAL A 14 14.93 -18.81 0.07
CA VAL A 14 13.69 -18.16 -0.31
C VAL A 14 12.83 -18.11 0.96
N ALA A 15 12.99 -17.04 1.75
CA ALA A 15 12.10 -16.71 2.83
C ALA A 15 10.88 -16.01 2.22
N SER A 16 10.00 -16.82 1.65
CA SER A 16 8.61 -16.46 1.42
C SER A 16 7.89 -16.54 2.78
N GLU A 17 8.14 -15.59 3.67
CA GLU A 17 7.46 -15.49 4.97
C GLU A 17 7.52 -14.03 5.45
N GLY A 18 6.34 -13.43 5.68
CA GLY A 18 6.12 -12.00 5.87
C GLY A 18 6.68 -11.38 7.15
N THR A 19 7.99 -11.41 7.36
CA THR A 19 8.68 -10.67 8.42
C THR A 19 10.05 -10.21 7.95
N LEU A 20 10.10 -9.23 7.04
CA LEU A 20 11.37 -8.57 6.75
C LEU A 20 11.91 -7.79 7.98
N PHE A 21 11.04 -7.39 8.92
CA PHE A 21 11.39 -6.58 10.10
C PHE A 21 10.63 -7.01 11.37
N GLY A 22 11.36 -7.19 12.47
CA GLY A 22 10.88 -7.81 13.70
C GLY A 22 10.50 -6.87 14.85
N MET A 23 9.69 -7.43 15.76
CA MET A 23 9.30 -7.02 17.12
C MET A 23 8.52 -5.69 17.26
N SER A 24 7.25 -5.79 17.70
CA SER A 24 6.42 -4.66 18.14
C SER A 24 6.97 -4.02 19.43
N CYS A 25 6.46 -2.84 19.79
CA CYS A 25 6.79 -2.17 21.05
C CYS A 25 5.60 -2.05 21.99
N GLU A 26 4.72 -3.04 21.94
CA GLU A 26 3.60 -3.18 22.87
C GLU A 26 4.09 -3.23 24.32
N GLU A 27 5.21 -3.91 24.57
CA GLU A 27 5.83 -4.03 25.90
C GLU A 27 6.74 -2.84 26.27
N HIS A 28 7.09 -1.98 25.30
CA HIS A 28 8.01 -0.85 25.47
C HIS A 28 7.49 0.43 24.77
N PRO A 29 6.32 0.95 25.15
CA PRO A 29 5.71 2.10 24.50
C PRO A 29 6.54 3.39 24.60
N GLU A 30 7.45 3.48 25.57
CA GLU A 30 8.40 4.58 25.73
C GLU A 30 9.41 4.72 24.58
N LEU A 31 9.60 3.65 23.79
CA LEU A 31 10.51 3.62 22.64
C LEU A 31 9.83 4.06 21.33
N LEU A 32 8.54 4.40 21.37
CA LEU A 32 7.77 4.86 20.23
C LEU A 32 8.04 6.33 19.94
N SER A 33 8.26 6.64 18.67
CA SER A 33 8.31 8.02 18.20
C SER A 33 6.92 8.68 18.30
N LYS A 34 6.90 10.02 18.19
CA LYS A 34 5.66 10.73 17.89
C LYS A 34 5.10 10.26 16.54
N TRP A 35 3.79 10.39 16.38
CA TRP A 35 3.13 10.19 15.10
C TRP A 35 3.57 11.24 14.08
N SER A 36 3.74 10.81 12.83
CA SER A 36 3.94 11.67 11.67
C SER A 36 2.68 12.47 11.35
N ASN A 37 2.83 13.39 10.39
CA ASN A 37 1.69 13.99 9.73
C ASN A 37 0.88 12.94 8.97
N CYS A 38 -0.39 13.25 8.73
CA CYS A 38 -1.26 12.46 7.89
C CYS A 38 -0.85 12.59 6.42
N VAL A 39 -0.50 11.48 5.80
CA VAL A 39 -0.13 11.41 4.38
C VAL A 39 -1.22 10.65 3.63
N ILE A 40 -1.69 11.23 2.53
CA ILE A 40 -2.49 10.52 1.52
C ILE A 40 -1.54 10.13 0.40
N PRO A 41 -1.59 8.88 -0.09
CA PRO A 41 -0.74 8.48 -1.19
C PRO A 41 -1.01 9.20 -2.54
N ASN A 42 -2.00 10.09 -2.66
CA ASN A 42 -2.31 10.89 -3.87
C ASN A 42 -2.28 10.13 -5.21
N GLY A 43 -2.49 8.82 -5.18
CA GLY A 43 -2.34 7.95 -6.35
C GLY A 43 -0.90 7.59 -6.70
N ASP A 44 0.12 8.40 -6.34
CA ASP A 44 1.54 8.08 -6.57
C ASP A 44 2.15 7.35 -5.37
N LEU A 45 2.24 6.03 -5.51
CA LEU A 45 2.74 5.16 -4.45
C LEU A 45 4.24 5.33 -4.19
N ALA A 46 5.03 5.69 -5.20
CA ALA A 46 6.46 5.92 -5.05
C ALA A 46 6.73 7.23 -4.29
N ASP A 47 5.95 8.26 -4.56
CA ASP A 47 6.02 9.53 -3.83
C ASP A 47 5.42 9.42 -2.43
N ALA A 48 4.35 8.64 -2.25
CA ALA A 48 3.80 8.32 -0.93
C ALA A 48 4.85 7.66 -0.03
N ILE A 49 5.52 6.62 -0.54
CA ILE A 49 6.62 5.96 0.15
C ILE A 49 7.78 6.93 0.38
N SER A 50 8.13 7.79 -0.59
CA SER A 50 9.24 8.72 -0.45
C SER A 50 8.98 9.81 0.61
N ASN A 51 7.79 10.39 0.61
CA ASN A 51 7.34 11.38 1.60
C ASN A 51 7.28 10.75 2.99
N PHE A 52 6.74 9.54 3.08
CA PHE A 52 6.76 8.77 4.31
C PHE A 52 8.16 8.54 4.85
N LEU A 53 9.09 8.08 4.01
CA LEU A 53 10.46 7.78 4.43
C LEU A 53 11.18 9.05 4.89
N ARG A 54 10.82 10.22 4.33
CA ARG A 54 11.31 11.50 4.82
C ARG A 54 10.78 11.79 6.23
N ASP A 55 9.47 11.72 6.45
CA ASP A 55 8.85 12.00 7.75
C ASP A 55 9.40 11.06 8.84
N VAL A 56 9.52 9.77 8.52
CA VAL A 56 10.11 8.75 9.41
C VAL A 56 11.58 9.04 9.74
N LYS A 57 12.36 9.50 8.76
CA LYS A 57 13.75 9.90 8.99
C LYS A 57 13.84 11.10 9.93
N ASP A 58 12.93 12.07 9.77
CA ASP A 58 12.89 13.28 10.60
C ASP A 58 12.51 12.96 12.06
N HIS A 59 11.75 11.89 12.28
CA HIS A 59 11.47 11.33 13.61
C HIS A 59 12.60 10.46 14.20
N GLY A 60 13.75 10.37 13.51
CA GLY A 60 14.95 9.69 14.01
C GLY A 60 14.96 8.17 13.84
N CYS A 61 14.04 7.63 13.02
CA CYS A 61 13.97 6.22 12.66
C CYS A 61 15.01 5.88 11.58
N LYS A 62 15.39 4.60 11.46
CA LYS A 62 16.30 4.14 10.39
C LYS A 62 15.51 3.65 9.20
N LEU A 63 15.85 4.16 8.03
CA LEU A 63 15.24 3.75 6.78
C LEU A 63 15.76 2.37 6.33
N PRO A 64 15.00 1.67 5.46
CA PRO A 64 15.48 0.47 4.80
C PRO A 64 16.79 0.71 4.02
N PRO A 65 17.58 -0.35 3.75
CA PRO A 65 18.81 -0.23 2.97
C PRO A 65 18.56 0.48 1.65
N ARG A 66 19.41 1.47 1.31
CA ARG A 66 19.25 2.29 0.09
C ARG A 66 19.09 1.47 -1.20
N LYS A 67 19.75 0.31 -1.29
CA LYS A 67 19.63 -0.60 -2.44
C LYS A 67 18.22 -1.15 -2.58
N VAL A 68 17.62 -1.59 -1.47
CA VAL A 68 16.23 -2.09 -1.42
C VAL A 68 15.27 -0.97 -1.80
N LEU A 69 15.43 0.23 -1.24
CA LEU A 69 14.60 1.39 -1.57
C LEU A 69 14.69 1.76 -3.05
N ARG A 70 15.90 1.80 -3.63
CA ARG A 70 16.09 2.10 -5.05
C ARG A 70 15.44 1.06 -5.95
N PHE A 71 15.56 -0.22 -5.59
CA PHE A 71 14.96 -1.32 -6.34
C PHE A 71 13.43 -1.27 -6.27
N ALA A 72 12.87 -1.11 -5.07
CA ALA A 72 11.43 -0.98 -4.83
C ALA A 72 10.82 0.22 -5.58
N LEU A 73 11.38 1.42 -5.41
CA LEU A 73 10.89 2.62 -6.08
C LEU A 73 11.08 2.55 -7.61
N GLY A 74 12.15 1.91 -8.09
CA GLY A 74 12.36 1.68 -9.52
C GLY A 74 11.33 0.72 -10.12
N PHE A 75 11.01 -0.37 -9.42
CA PHE A 75 9.99 -1.31 -9.85
C PHE A 75 8.61 -0.66 -9.93
N LEU A 76 8.22 0.08 -8.88
CA LEU A 76 6.96 0.83 -8.84
C LEU A 76 6.88 1.74 -10.07
N ARG A 77 7.86 2.62 -10.29
CA ARG A 77 7.88 3.55 -11.43
C ARG A 77 7.79 2.88 -12.81
N ASN A 78 8.33 1.67 -12.96
CA ASN A 78 8.37 0.97 -14.25
C ASN A 78 7.09 0.19 -14.56
N HIS A 79 6.36 -0.28 -13.54
CA HIS A 79 5.17 -1.13 -13.75
C HIS A 79 3.85 -0.36 -13.69
N THR A 80 3.91 0.94 -13.38
CA THR A 80 2.72 1.76 -13.16
C THR A 80 2.87 3.10 -13.87
N GLY A 81 3.07 3.03 -15.20
CA GLY A 81 3.35 4.17 -16.08
C GLY A 81 2.68 5.46 -15.59
N SER A 82 3.50 6.38 -15.07
CA SER A 82 3.10 7.55 -14.27
C SER A 82 1.74 7.38 -13.56
N TYR A 83 1.77 6.86 -12.33
CA TYR A 83 0.64 6.76 -11.39
C TYR A 83 -0.38 7.92 -11.45
N ILE A 84 0.06 9.14 -11.80
CA ILE A 84 -0.79 10.31 -12.00
C ILE A 84 -1.86 10.11 -13.09
N ASN A 85 -1.54 9.42 -14.19
CA ASN A 85 -2.41 9.29 -15.35
C ASN A 85 -3.23 8.00 -15.35
N HIS A 86 -2.81 6.99 -14.58
CA HIS A 86 -3.46 5.69 -14.58
C HIS A 86 -4.90 5.75 -14.03
N PRO A 87 -5.91 5.19 -14.72
CA PRO A 87 -7.31 5.37 -14.35
C PRO A 87 -7.71 4.86 -12.96
N LEU A 88 -7.01 3.86 -12.40
CA LEU A 88 -7.26 3.39 -11.03
C LEU A 88 -6.69 4.34 -9.97
N TYR A 89 -5.54 4.94 -10.24
CA TYR A 89 -4.76 5.68 -9.25
C TYR A 89 -5.13 7.16 -9.19
N LYS A 90 -5.53 7.76 -10.34
CA LYS A 90 -6.12 9.12 -10.39
C LYS A 90 -7.39 9.27 -9.53
N ARG A 91 -7.96 8.15 -9.08
CA ARG A 91 -9.13 8.09 -8.20
C ARG A 91 -8.78 8.19 -6.72
N VAL A 92 -7.50 8.23 -6.34
CA VAL A 92 -7.13 8.58 -4.97
C VAL A 92 -7.10 10.11 -4.88
N PRO A 93 -8.05 10.76 -4.19
CA PRO A 93 -8.13 12.22 -4.19
C PRO A 93 -6.97 12.84 -3.40
N PRO A 94 -6.58 14.08 -3.74
CA PRO A 94 -5.53 14.81 -3.01
C PRO A 94 -5.97 15.29 -1.61
N ASN A 95 -7.27 15.20 -1.32
CA ASN A 95 -7.88 15.70 -0.09
C ASN A 95 -8.19 14.56 0.89
N ASN A 96 -8.09 14.86 2.19
CA ASN A 96 -8.33 13.93 3.28
C ASN A 96 -9.80 13.47 3.31
N CYS A 97 -10.08 12.25 2.86
CA CYS A 97 -11.39 11.61 2.91
C CYS A 97 -11.24 10.08 2.90
N GLY A 98 -12.34 9.37 3.09
CA GLY A 98 -12.42 7.93 2.83
C GLY A 98 -11.65 7.06 3.83
N ASN A 99 -11.19 7.60 4.96
CA ASN A 99 -10.17 7.02 5.83
C ASN A 99 -8.90 6.60 5.07
N CYS A 100 -8.50 7.37 4.05
CA CYS A 100 -7.34 7.08 3.21
C CYS A 100 -6.03 7.61 3.75
N ALA A 101 -6.03 8.71 4.51
CA ALA A 101 -4.80 9.23 5.05
C ALA A 101 -4.32 8.37 6.22
N ARG A 102 -3.00 8.21 6.28
CA ARG A 102 -2.34 7.46 7.34
C ARG A 102 -1.23 8.25 7.97
N ARG A 103 -0.99 7.95 9.23
CA ARG A 103 0.16 8.42 9.97
C ARG A 103 0.91 7.23 10.53
N VAL A 104 2.20 7.43 10.74
CA VAL A 104 3.08 6.39 11.24
C VAL A 104 3.96 6.86 12.36
N ARG A 105 4.44 5.88 13.11
CA ARG A 105 5.52 6.05 14.07
C ARG A 105 6.40 4.82 14.00
N CYS A 106 7.64 4.98 14.44
CA CYS A 106 8.52 3.83 14.58
C CYS A 106 8.75 3.53 16.05
N CYS A 107 9.04 2.27 16.32
CA CYS A 107 9.68 1.90 17.55
C CYS A 107 11.18 1.71 17.36
N ARG A 108 11.97 2.39 18.20
CA ARG A 108 13.43 2.34 18.14
C ARG A 108 14.02 1.54 19.30
N ARG A 109 14.15 0.22 19.13
CA ARG A 109 14.81 -0.65 20.13
C ARG A 109 16.34 -0.70 19.98
N SER A 110 16.88 -0.53 18.77
CA SER A 110 18.34 -0.54 18.56
C SER A 110 18.82 0.38 17.43
N LYS A 111 20.15 0.45 17.24
CA LYS A 111 20.81 1.22 16.17
C LYS A 111 20.65 0.58 14.78
N SER A 112 20.16 -0.66 14.69
CA SER A 112 19.93 -1.39 13.43
C SER A 112 18.50 -1.20 12.91
N PHE A 113 18.33 -1.23 11.59
CA PHE A 113 17.03 -1.22 10.93
C PHE A 113 16.23 -2.52 11.17
N LEU A 114 16.92 -3.65 11.29
CA LEU A 114 16.29 -4.96 11.58
C LEU A 114 15.67 -5.06 12.98
N ALA A 115 15.94 -4.06 13.85
CA ALA A 115 15.46 -3.99 15.23
C ALA A 115 14.51 -2.80 15.44
N GLN A 116 13.75 -2.47 14.39
CA GLN A 116 12.73 -1.42 14.41
C GLN A 116 11.46 -1.96 13.79
N SER A 117 10.33 -1.61 14.39
CA SER A 117 9.00 -1.83 13.83
C SER A 117 8.35 -0.49 13.51
N TYR A 118 7.41 -0.54 12.58
CA TYR A 118 6.58 0.60 12.20
C TYR A 118 5.15 0.30 12.57
N GLU A 119 4.51 1.29 13.19
CA GLU A 119 3.09 1.29 13.41
C GLU A 119 2.45 2.27 12.43
N SER A 120 1.34 1.85 11.82
CA SER A 120 0.53 2.72 10.99
C SER A 120 -0.93 2.65 11.41
N GLU A 121 -1.56 3.82 11.40
CA GLU A 121 -2.99 3.94 11.66
C GLU A 121 -3.65 4.94 10.72
N ALA A 122 -4.96 4.79 10.55
CA ALA A 122 -5.77 5.75 9.82
C ALA A 122 -5.86 7.07 10.60
N CYS A 123 -5.83 8.19 9.90
CA CYS A 123 -6.00 9.48 10.51
C CYS A 123 -7.44 9.72 11.00
N ALA A 124 -7.58 10.31 12.19
CA ALA A 124 -8.87 10.62 12.76
C ALA A 124 -9.62 11.70 11.95
N GLY A 125 -10.95 11.67 12.02
CA GLY A 125 -11.82 12.71 11.45
C GLY A 125 -12.01 12.65 9.93
N GLN A 126 -11.66 11.52 9.28
CA GLN A 126 -11.73 11.37 7.81
C GLN A 126 -12.76 10.32 7.36
N SER A 127 -13.80 10.10 8.16
CA SER A 127 -14.79 9.05 7.93
C SER A 127 -15.75 9.33 6.78
N ARG A 128 -15.78 10.54 6.21
CA ARG A 128 -16.65 10.85 5.06
C ARG A 128 -16.06 10.24 3.78
N PRO A 129 -16.84 9.52 2.95
CA PRO A 129 -16.39 9.02 1.67
C PRO A 129 -15.83 10.12 0.77
N CYS A 130 -14.85 9.74 -0.03
CA CYS A 130 -14.37 10.54 -1.14
C CYS A 130 -15.40 10.53 -2.26
N MET A 131 -15.83 11.71 -2.71
CA MET A 131 -16.77 11.84 -3.82
C MET A 131 -16.00 12.06 -5.12
N LEU A 132 -15.95 11.02 -5.96
CA LEU A 132 -15.18 11.00 -7.20
C LEU A 132 -16.09 10.96 -8.42
N GLU A 133 -15.55 11.38 -9.56
CA GLU A 133 -16.22 11.16 -10.84
C GLU A 133 -16.13 9.68 -11.24
N PRO A 134 -17.17 9.12 -11.88
CA PRO A 134 -17.12 7.78 -12.46
C PRO A 134 -16.06 7.66 -13.55
N LEU A 135 -15.62 6.43 -13.82
CA LEU A 135 -14.79 6.15 -14.99
C LEU A 135 -15.53 6.56 -16.26
N THR A 136 -14.81 7.26 -17.14
CA THR A 136 -15.30 7.52 -18.49
C THR A 136 -15.21 6.25 -19.34
N SER A 137 -15.92 6.22 -20.48
CA SER A 137 -15.81 5.10 -21.42
C SER A 137 -14.38 4.92 -21.94
N ALA A 138 -13.61 6.01 -22.07
CA ALA A 138 -12.20 5.96 -22.46
C ALA A 138 -11.35 5.28 -21.37
N ASP A 139 -11.57 5.63 -20.10
CA ASP A 139 -10.89 5.00 -18.97
C ASP A 139 -11.16 3.49 -18.91
N ILE A 140 -12.42 3.09 -19.12
CA ILE A 140 -12.81 1.68 -19.13
C ILE A 140 -12.13 0.94 -20.30
N ALA A 141 -12.05 1.55 -21.48
CA ALA A 141 -11.39 0.96 -22.64
C ALA A 141 -9.88 0.78 -22.42
N GLU A 142 -9.23 1.77 -21.82
CA GLU A 142 -7.82 1.72 -21.46
C GLU A 142 -7.55 0.59 -20.44
N LEU A 143 -8.33 0.55 -19.35
CA LEU A 143 -8.22 -0.49 -18.33
C LEU A 143 -8.50 -1.89 -18.89
N SER A 144 -9.48 -2.03 -19.78
CA SER A 144 -9.79 -3.31 -20.42
C SER A 144 -8.66 -3.81 -21.32
N THR A 145 -7.89 -2.88 -21.89
CA THR A 145 -6.71 -3.20 -22.71
C THR A 145 -5.54 -3.62 -21.83
N MET A 146 -5.34 -2.94 -20.70
CA MET A 146 -4.26 -3.24 -19.75
C MET A 146 -4.49 -4.54 -18.97
N TYR A 147 -5.75 -4.82 -18.61
CA TYR A 147 -6.15 -5.98 -17.80
C TYR A 147 -7.14 -6.86 -18.57
N PRO A 148 -6.68 -7.61 -19.60
CA PRO A 148 -7.57 -8.46 -20.38
C PRO A 148 -8.19 -9.55 -19.46
N GLY A 149 -9.52 -9.66 -19.47
CA GLY A 149 -10.26 -10.65 -18.68
C GLY A 149 -10.93 -10.10 -17.40
N THR A 150 -10.68 -8.84 -17.04
CA THR A 150 -11.43 -8.18 -15.96
C THR A 150 -12.81 -7.73 -16.41
N VAL A 151 -13.78 -7.73 -15.49
CA VAL A 151 -15.14 -7.25 -15.75
C VAL A 151 -15.19 -5.72 -15.59
N ALA A 152 -15.63 -5.02 -16.63
CA ALA A 152 -15.83 -3.58 -16.58
C ALA A 152 -17.02 -3.20 -15.67
N PRO A 153 -16.92 -2.12 -14.88
CA PRO A 153 -18.03 -1.63 -14.07
C PRO A 153 -19.15 -1.08 -14.93
N ASN A 154 -20.37 -1.54 -14.67
CA ASN A 154 -21.57 -1.00 -15.31
C ASN A 154 -21.88 0.44 -14.87
N ASP A 155 -21.47 0.81 -13.66
CA ASP A 155 -21.75 2.12 -13.05
C ASP A 155 -20.56 3.09 -13.07
N GLY A 156 -19.43 2.66 -13.63
CA GLY A 156 -18.16 3.40 -13.63
C GLY A 156 -17.54 3.60 -12.25
N CYS A 157 -18.08 2.99 -11.18
CA CYS A 157 -17.64 3.20 -9.82
C CYS A 157 -16.89 1.99 -9.24
N ASP A 158 -17.40 0.77 -9.41
CA ASP A 158 -16.78 -0.42 -8.84
C ASP A 158 -15.58 -0.92 -9.66
N VAL A 159 -14.37 -0.56 -9.22
CA VAL A 159 -13.12 -0.93 -9.90
C VAL A 159 -12.42 -2.13 -9.26
N SER A 160 -13.11 -2.90 -8.42
CA SER A 160 -12.52 -3.99 -7.64
C SER A 160 -11.89 -5.10 -8.50
N SER A 161 -12.47 -5.40 -9.68
CA SER A 161 -11.93 -6.37 -10.65
C SER A 161 -10.56 -5.96 -11.20
N TYR A 162 -10.42 -4.72 -11.63
CA TYR A 162 -9.16 -4.16 -12.14
C TYR A 162 -8.10 -4.08 -11.05
N ILE A 163 -8.48 -3.69 -9.83
CA ILE A 163 -7.57 -3.65 -8.68
C ILE A 163 -7.02 -5.06 -8.36
N LYS A 164 -7.84 -6.11 -8.48
CA LYS A 164 -7.39 -7.50 -8.30
C LYS A 164 -6.37 -7.92 -9.37
N ALA A 165 -6.62 -7.61 -10.63
CA ALA A 165 -5.70 -7.92 -11.72
C ALA A 165 -4.36 -7.18 -11.58
N GLU A 166 -4.39 -5.89 -11.22
CA GLU A 166 -3.19 -5.11 -10.95
C GLU A 166 -2.37 -5.70 -9.80
N LEU A 167 -3.02 -6.09 -8.70
CA LEU A 167 -2.35 -6.74 -7.59
C LEU A 167 -1.72 -8.08 -8.01
N GLU A 168 -2.41 -8.88 -8.83
CA GLU A 168 -1.86 -10.14 -9.35
C GLU A 168 -0.58 -9.91 -10.16
N ILE A 169 -0.60 -8.95 -11.09
CA ILE A 169 0.56 -8.58 -11.90
C ILE A 169 1.73 -8.14 -11.02
N LEU A 170 1.47 -7.25 -10.07
CA LEU A 170 2.49 -6.77 -9.16
C LEU A 170 3.04 -7.93 -8.31
N SER A 171 2.18 -8.79 -7.78
CA SER A 171 2.57 -9.91 -6.89
C SER A 171 3.47 -10.95 -7.53
N ASN A 172 3.40 -11.11 -8.85
CA ASN A 172 4.24 -12.03 -9.61
C ASN A 172 5.69 -11.53 -9.79
N GLY A 173 5.97 -10.25 -9.51
CA GLY A 173 7.30 -9.67 -9.67
C GLY A 173 8.21 -9.94 -8.46
N PRO A 174 9.49 -10.34 -8.66
CA PRO A 174 10.45 -10.54 -7.55
C PRO A 174 10.71 -9.24 -6.77
N ALA A 175 10.43 -8.09 -7.37
CA ALA A 175 10.51 -6.79 -6.70
C ALA A 175 9.34 -6.52 -5.76
N PHE A 176 8.16 -7.08 -6.03
CA PHE A 176 7.00 -6.87 -5.16
C PHE A 176 7.18 -7.52 -3.79
N GLN A 177 7.94 -8.63 -3.70
CA GLN A 177 8.36 -9.22 -2.42
C GLN A 177 9.11 -8.24 -1.50
N TYR A 178 9.78 -7.22 -2.07
CA TYR A 178 10.46 -6.17 -1.31
C TYR A 178 9.61 -4.92 -1.09
N VAL A 179 8.64 -4.68 -1.97
CA VAL A 179 7.73 -3.52 -1.92
C VAL A 179 6.58 -3.77 -0.96
N GLU A 180 5.98 -4.96 -1.01
CA GLU A 180 4.81 -5.35 -0.22
C GLU A 180 5.03 -5.16 1.29
N PRO A 181 6.16 -5.57 1.90
CA PRO A 181 6.41 -5.30 3.32
C PRO A 181 6.47 -3.80 3.64
N LEU A 182 7.03 -2.98 2.73
CA LEU A 182 7.07 -1.53 2.89
C LEU A 182 5.66 -0.95 2.82
N LEU A 183 4.87 -1.32 1.81
CA LEU A 183 3.47 -0.89 1.69
C LEU A 183 2.65 -1.30 2.90
N CYS A 184 2.85 -2.51 3.40
CA CYS A 184 2.16 -2.98 4.57
C CYS A 184 2.50 -2.20 5.84
N GLN A 185 3.76 -1.82 6.02
CA GLN A 185 4.16 -1.01 7.17
C GLN A 185 3.74 0.45 7.04
N VAL A 186 3.85 1.01 5.83
CA VAL A 186 3.62 2.43 5.54
C VAL A 186 2.13 2.74 5.38
N VAL A 187 1.50 1.99 4.48
CA VAL A 187 0.13 2.18 3.99
C VAL A 187 -0.84 1.24 4.72
N GLY A 188 -0.36 0.24 5.45
CA GLY A 188 -1.25 -0.71 6.15
C GLY A 188 -1.98 -1.69 5.22
N THR A 189 -1.70 -1.64 3.92
CA THR A 189 -2.29 -2.52 2.90
C THR A 189 -1.21 -2.90 1.88
N LYS A 190 -1.38 -4.04 1.23
CA LYS A 190 -0.49 -4.48 0.14
C LYS A 190 -0.63 -3.61 -1.10
N PHE A 191 -1.75 -2.90 -1.20
CA PHE A 191 -2.07 -2.03 -2.31
C PHE A 191 -3.03 -0.91 -1.84
N PRO A 192 -2.73 0.38 -2.11
CA PRO A 192 -3.64 1.48 -1.83
C PRO A 192 -4.80 1.44 -2.84
N ALA A 193 -5.93 0.88 -2.43
CA ALA A 193 -7.12 0.79 -3.24
C ALA A 193 -8.27 1.54 -2.57
N VAL A 194 -9.28 1.88 -3.37
CA VAL A 194 -10.54 2.42 -2.89
C VAL A 194 -11.67 1.46 -3.25
N ASN A 195 -12.58 1.26 -2.31
CA ASN A 195 -13.85 0.60 -2.50
C ASN A 195 -14.89 1.69 -2.78
N CYS A 196 -15.52 1.64 -3.93
CA CYS A 196 -16.42 2.66 -4.41
C CYS A 196 -17.80 2.09 -4.70
N ILE A 197 -18.85 2.85 -4.40
CA ILE A 197 -20.22 2.58 -4.86
C ILE A 197 -20.79 3.80 -5.56
N ARG A 198 -21.76 3.59 -6.45
CA ARG A 198 -22.53 4.67 -7.05
C ARG A 198 -23.36 5.40 -5.98
N ASP A 199 -23.21 6.72 -5.90
CA ASP A 199 -24.04 7.60 -5.07
C ASP A 199 -24.49 8.80 -5.92
N GLY A 200 -25.74 8.75 -6.37
CA GLY A 200 -26.30 9.70 -7.33
C GLY A 200 -25.47 9.77 -8.62
N ASN A 201 -24.88 10.94 -8.88
CA ASN A 201 -24.05 11.17 -10.07
C ASN A 201 -22.55 10.94 -9.85
N LYS A 202 -22.13 10.56 -8.64
CA LYS A 202 -20.72 10.37 -8.28
C LYS A 202 -20.45 8.96 -7.76
N CYS A 203 -19.19 8.67 -7.47
CA CYS A 203 -18.76 7.50 -6.75
C CYS A 203 -18.37 7.89 -5.33
N ALA A 204 -19.04 7.31 -4.34
CA ALA A 204 -18.64 7.41 -2.94
C ALA A 204 -17.58 6.34 -2.66
N CYS A 205 -16.38 6.74 -2.25
CA CYS A 205 -15.22 5.87 -2.14
C CYS A 205 -14.56 5.92 -0.76
N CYS A 206 -14.17 4.76 -0.23
CA CYS A 206 -13.41 4.60 1.01
C CYS A 206 -12.18 3.74 0.75
N CYS A 207 -11.08 3.93 1.49
CA CYS A 207 -9.87 3.13 1.29
C CYS A 207 -10.05 1.65 1.67
N SER A 208 -9.16 0.78 1.19
CA SER A 208 -9.32 -0.69 1.16
C SER A 208 -9.90 -1.34 2.42
N SER A 209 -9.55 -0.86 3.62
CA SER A 209 -10.04 -1.36 4.91
C SER A 209 -11.49 -1.00 5.25
N PHE A 210 -12.09 -0.10 4.47
CA PHE A 210 -13.39 0.50 4.70
C PHE A 210 -14.25 0.39 3.44
N ARG A 211 -15.56 0.48 3.62
CA ARG A 211 -16.52 0.62 2.54
C ARG A 211 -17.48 1.77 2.82
N PRO A 212 -18.06 2.38 1.78
CA PRO A 212 -19.18 3.30 1.96
C PRO A 212 -20.31 2.59 2.69
N GLY A 213 -20.72 3.15 3.82
CA GLY A 213 -21.81 2.71 4.67
C GLY A 213 -22.97 3.70 4.69
N PRO A 214 -23.98 3.47 5.53
CA PRO A 214 -25.12 4.39 5.65
C PRO A 214 -24.65 5.78 6.12
N ASN A 215 -25.48 6.79 5.84
CA ASN A 215 -25.25 8.19 6.22
C ASN A 215 -23.96 8.81 5.67
N GLN A 216 -23.46 8.35 4.51
CA GLN A 216 -22.22 8.84 3.91
C GLN A 216 -21.03 8.75 4.88
N THR A 217 -20.86 7.57 5.49
CA THR A 217 -19.72 7.29 6.36
C THR A 217 -18.98 6.04 5.89
N CYS A 218 -17.67 6.03 6.05
CA CYS A 218 -16.81 4.88 5.78
C CYS A 218 -16.80 3.98 7.00
N ILE A 219 -17.36 2.78 6.83
CA ILE A 219 -17.42 1.76 7.88
C ILE A 219 -16.37 0.68 7.63
N PRO A 220 -15.81 0.05 8.69
CA PRO A 220 -14.90 -1.07 8.53
C PRO A 220 -15.53 -2.18 7.68
N ARG A 221 -14.72 -2.77 6.81
CA ARG A 221 -15.16 -3.85 5.92
C ARG A 221 -14.90 -5.19 6.60
N ALA A 222 -15.95 -5.99 6.79
CA ALA A 222 -15.86 -7.29 7.47
C ALA A 222 -15.25 -8.39 6.57
N ASP A 223 -15.38 -8.22 5.25
CA ASP A 223 -14.91 -9.09 4.18
C ASP A 223 -13.65 -8.51 3.52
N LEU A 224 -12.63 -8.13 4.32
CA LEU A 224 -11.37 -7.74 3.71
C LEU A 224 -10.85 -8.93 2.89
N ASP A 225 -10.72 -8.72 1.59
CA ASP A 225 -10.14 -9.73 0.74
C ASP A 225 -8.69 -9.89 1.19
N GLY A 226 -8.37 -11.08 1.69
CA GLY A 226 -7.09 -11.41 2.32
C GLY A 226 -5.90 -11.18 1.39
N ALA A 227 -6.14 -11.10 0.08
CA ALA A 227 -5.14 -10.71 -0.90
C ALA A 227 -4.66 -9.26 -0.72
N PHE A 228 -5.49 -8.36 -0.18
CA PHE A 228 -5.16 -6.93 0.02
C PHE A 228 -4.75 -6.58 1.44
N SER A 229 -5.12 -7.43 2.41
CA SER A 229 -4.75 -7.23 3.81
C SER A 229 -3.27 -7.56 3.99
N CYS A 230 -2.61 -6.83 4.89
CA CYS A 230 -1.30 -7.22 5.36
C CYS A 230 -1.47 -8.31 6.40
N GLN A 231 -0.79 -9.44 6.23
CA GLN A 231 -0.77 -10.45 7.28
C GLN A 231 -0.13 -9.83 8.53
N ARG A 232 -0.92 -9.67 9.59
CA ARG A 232 -0.39 -9.49 10.94
C ARG A 232 -0.16 -10.88 11.48
N ASN A 233 1.04 -11.40 11.26
CA ASN A 233 1.49 -12.55 12.03
C ASN A 233 1.84 -12.00 13.42
N ASN A 234 0.92 -12.21 14.37
CA ASN A 234 1.21 -12.08 15.79
C ASN A 234 2.27 -13.11 16.19
#